data_AF-H3DHU8-F1
#
_entry.id   AF-H3DHU8-F1
#
_cell.length_a   1.000
_cell.length_b   1.000
_cell.length_c   1.000
_cell.angle_alpha   90.00
_cell.angle_beta   90.00
_cell.angle_gamma   90.00
#
_symmetry.space_group_name_H-M   'P 1'
#
loop_
_entity.id
_entity.type
_entity.pdbx_description
1 polymer ?
#
loop_
_entity_poly.entity_id
_entity_poly.type
_entity_poly.pdbx_seq_one_letter_code
_entity_poly.pdbx_strand_id
1 'polypeptide(L)'
;PGGKMSKSVPRMLFLSVLVAFAACNAPPVPLDDIFIEKTSVPERCVRAVQVGDYVRYHYIGMFPDGSKFDSSYDRGSTYNVFVGKKQLIEGMDRALVGMCVNQRSLVKIPPHLAYGKQGYGDLIPPDSILHFDVLLLDVWNPEDGVQTKTYHTPSACTRKVEVSDFVRYHYNGTLLDGTLFDSSHTRMRTYDTYVGIGWLIAGMDQGLLGMCVGERRFVTMPPSLGYGENGDGSDIPGQASLVFDVVLLDLHNPRDGISVTNQVVPDACTRKTVSGDFVRYHYNGSLLDGTFFDSSYSRNRTYDTYVGLGYVIAGMDQGLIGVCVGEKRTITIPPHLAYGEEGTGSKIPGSAVLVFDVHIIDFHNPSDTTEITVTEEAEECEKKTKRGDFIKYHYNATLMDGTPIDSTYSYGKTYNIVLGANQVVPGMETGLLDMCVGEKRHLIIPPHLAYGERGVTGEVPGSAVLVFDVELINVEEGLPEGYMFIWNQDVSPDLFSEMDKDDNKLVEPSEFTDYIMRQVSEGKGRLAPGFDPHRIIDNMFFNQDRNGDGKITEAEFKLKADESAAHDEL
;
A
#
# COMPACT_ATOMS: atom_id res chain seq x y z
N PRO A 1 -25.32 -25.88 -96.02
CA PRO A 1 -26.04 -25.31 -97.19
C PRO A 1 -26.39 -23.84 -96.90
N GLY A 2 -25.47 -22.90 -97.12
CA GLY A 2 -25.30 -22.22 -98.40
C GLY A 2 -26.32 -21.08 -98.46
N GLY A 3 -25.98 -19.79 -98.43
CA GLY A 3 -24.77 -19.10 -98.85
C GLY A 3 -25.23 -17.82 -99.58
N LYS A 4 -24.24 -17.01 -99.97
CA LYS A 4 -24.30 -15.85 -100.86
C LYS A 4 -24.47 -14.49 -100.18
N MET A 5 -23.80 -13.43 -100.61
CA MET A 5 -22.72 -13.21 -101.59
C MET A 5 -22.42 -11.71 -101.43
N SER A 6 -21.15 -11.32 -101.40
CA SER A 6 -20.76 -10.11 -102.11
C SER A 6 -19.31 -10.23 -102.56
N LYS A 7 -19.05 -9.60 -103.70
CA LYS A 7 -18.08 -9.96 -104.73
C LYS A 7 -16.67 -9.44 -104.43
N SER A 8 -15.67 -10.23 -104.80
CA SER A 8 -14.31 -9.80 -105.10
C SER A 8 -14.22 -9.27 -106.54
N VAL A 9 -13.28 -8.37 -106.86
CA VAL A 9 -12.04 -8.56 -107.67
C VAL A 9 -11.70 -7.18 -108.31
N PRO A 10 -10.46 -6.76 -108.70
CA PRO A 10 -9.08 -7.20 -108.38
C PRO A 10 -8.03 -6.07 -108.06
N ARG A 11 -6.88 -6.52 -107.49
CA ARG A 11 -5.46 -6.22 -107.78
C ARG A 11 -4.99 -4.78 -108.09
N MET A 12 -3.99 -4.32 -107.32
CA MET A 12 -2.58 -4.39 -107.78
C MET A 12 -1.58 -4.34 -106.60
N LEU A 13 -0.58 -5.22 -106.67
CA LEU A 13 0.58 -5.36 -105.80
C LEU A 13 1.53 -4.15 -105.88
N PHE A 14 2.20 -3.82 -104.77
CA PHE A 14 3.66 -3.92 -104.54
C PHE A 14 3.94 -3.47 -103.07
N LEU A 15 4.32 -4.38 -102.16
CA LEU A 15 5.69 -4.51 -101.58
C LEU A 15 6.29 -3.14 -101.19
N SER A 16 6.65 -2.82 -99.94
CA SER A 16 7.34 -3.60 -98.91
C SER A 16 7.47 -2.81 -97.59
N VAL A 17 7.28 -3.51 -96.47
CA VAL A 17 7.96 -3.41 -95.15
C VAL A 17 8.37 -2.03 -94.60
N LEU A 18 7.78 -1.64 -93.46
CA LEU A 18 8.51 -1.11 -92.30
C LEU A 18 7.63 -1.09 -91.04
N VAL A 19 8.18 -1.62 -89.95
CA VAL A 19 7.62 -1.71 -88.60
C VAL A 19 7.55 -0.32 -87.98
N ALA A 20 6.43 0.02 -87.34
CA ALA A 20 6.35 1.14 -86.39
C ALA A 20 5.36 0.81 -85.25
N PHE A 21 5.86 0.87 -84.02
CA PHE A 21 5.11 0.93 -82.78
C PHE A 21 4.25 2.22 -82.71
N ALA A 22 3.01 2.10 -82.23
CA ALA A 22 2.26 3.20 -81.61
C ALA A 22 1.15 2.57 -80.75
N ALA A 23 1.37 2.46 -79.44
CA ALA A 23 0.94 3.41 -78.41
C ALA A 23 -0.55 3.24 -78.07
N CYS A 24 -0.82 2.50 -76.99
CA CYS A 24 -2.11 2.53 -76.29
C CYS A 24 -2.32 3.93 -75.69
N ASN A 25 -3.28 4.68 -76.23
CA ASN A 25 -3.79 5.89 -75.62
C ASN A 25 -4.61 5.53 -74.37
N ALA A 26 -4.04 5.78 -73.19
CA ALA A 26 -4.84 6.02 -71.99
C ALA A 26 -5.48 7.42 -72.13
N PRO A 27 -6.75 7.61 -71.71
CA PRO A 27 -7.41 8.92 -71.80
C PRO A 27 -6.68 9.96 -70.93
N PRO A 28 -6.54 11.22 -71.40
CA PRO A 28 -5.95 12.29 -70.62
C PRO A 28 -6.86 12.64 -69.44
N VAL A 29 -6.27 12.67 -68.24
CA VAL A 29 -6.89 13.18 -67.00
C VAL A 29 -7.29 14.65 -67.23
N PRO A 30 -8.43 15.13 -66.70
CA PRO A 30 -8.86 16.52 -66.90
C PRO A 30 -7.78 17.50 -66.40
N LEU A 31 -7.32 18.38 -67.28
CA LEU A 31 -6.22 19.32 -67.04
C LEU A 31 -6.63 20.58 -66.26
N ASP A 32 -7.90 20.71 -65.87
CA ASP A 32 -8.46 21.97 -65.36
C ASP A 32 -8.39 22.14 -63.83
N ASP A 33 -8.12 21.07 -63.08
CA ASP A 33 -8.10 21.10 -61.61
C ASP A 33 -6.94 20.30 -61.00
N ILE A 34 -6.67 20.50 -59.71
CA ILE A 34 -5.65 19.74 -58.98
C ILE A 34 -6.02 18.26 -58.87
N PHE A 35 -5.01 17.39 -58.95
CA PHE A 35 -5.17 15.96 -58.69
C PHE A 35 -4.45 15.62 -57.37
N ILE A 36 -5.19 15.07 -56.41
CA ILE A 36 -4.66 14.67 -55.10
C ILE A 36 -4.78 13.16 -54.95
N GLU A 37 -3.65 12.49 -54.88
CA GLU A 37 -3.57 11.06 -54.60
C GLU A 37 -3.04 10.86 -53.17
N LYS A 38 -3.87 10.30 -52.29
CA LYS A 38 -3.47 9.98 -50.92
C LYS A 38 -2.63 8.71 -50.93
N THR A 39 -1.31 8.87 -50.84
CA THR A 39 -0.35 7.75 -50.88
C THR A 39 -0.21 7.05 -49.54
N SER A 40 -0.46 7.74 -48.44
CA SER A 40 -0.57 7.16 -47.09
C SER A 40 -1.57 7.96 -46.27
N VAL A 41 -2.46 7.29 -45.54
CA VAL A 41 -3.48 7.92 -44.70
C VAL A 41 -3.35 7.36 -43.28
N PRO A 42 -3.31 8.21 -42.24
CA PRO A 42 -3.28 7.74 -40.86
C PRO A 42 -4.56 6.97 -40.51
N GLU A 43 -4.47 5.99 -39.62
CA GLU A 43 -5.64 5.23 -39.14
C GLU A 43 -6.69 6.15 -38.49
N ARG A 44 -6.24 7.22 -37.85
CA ARG A 44 -7.09 8.19 -37.18
C ARG A 44 -6.75 9.61 -37.62
N CYS A 45 -7.75 10.33 -38.13
CA CYS A 45 -7.68 11.75 -38.35
C CYS A 45 -8.42 12.48 -37.23
N VAL A 46 -7.68 13.00 -36.25
CA VAL A 46 -8.28 13.77 -35.13
C VAL A 46 -8.81 15.11 -35.62
N ARG A 47 -8.05 15.77 -36.51
CA ARG A 47 -8.39 17.03 -37.15
C ARG A 47 -7.89 16.99 -38.59
N ALA A 48 -8.76 17.39 -39.51
CA ALA A 48 -8.38 17.68 -40.89
C ALA A 48 -8.14 19.19 -41.04
N VAL A 49 -7.17 19.57 -41.87
CA VAL A 49 -6.81 20.97 -42.13
C VAL A 49 -8.00 21.75 -42.67
N GLN A 50 -8.26 22.91 -42.08
CA GLN A 50 -9.26 23.87 -42.54
C GLN A 50 -8.60 25.18 -43.01
N VAL A 51 -9.35 25.99 -43.75
CA VAL A 51 -8.93 27.33 -44.12
C VAL A 51 -8.74 28.17 -42.85
N GLY A 52 -7.58 28.80 -42.73
CA GLY A 52 -7.17 29.56 -41.55
C GLY A 52 -6.24 28.80 -40.61
N ASP A 53 -6.11 27.48 -40.74
CA ASP A 53 -5.19 26.68 -39.93
C ASP A 53 -3.74 26.97 -40.30
N TYR A 54 -2.88 26.95 -39.29
CA TYR A 54 -1.44 26.86 -39.45
C TYR A 54 -1.04 25.40 -39.65
N VAL A 55 -0.19 25.13 -40.64
CA VAL A 55 0.31 23.79 -40.92
C VAL A 55 1.83 23.76 -40.98
N ARG A 56 2.39 22.64 -40.51
CA ARG A 56 3.79 22.27 -40.70
C ARG A 56 3.86 21.00 -41.52
N TYR A 57 4.58 21.02 -42.63
CA TYR A 57 4.69 19.86 -43.51
C TYR A 57 6.05 19.75 -44.17
N HIS A 58 6.41 18.54 -44.56
CA HIS A 58 7.48 18.29 -45.52
C HIS A 58 6.91 18.14 -46.92
N TYR A 59 7.69 18.55 -47.92
CA TYR A 59 7.42 18.26 -49.32
C TYR A 59 8.68 17.96 -50.13
N ILE A 60 8.46 17.27 -51.25
CA ILE A 60 9.40 17.12 -52.37
C ILE A 60 8.69 17.59 -53.64
N GLY A 61 9.22 18.63 -54.28
CA GLY A 61 8.72 19.20 -55.55
C GLY A 61 9.46 18.61 -56.74
N MET A 62 8.70 18.03 -57.68
CA MET A 62 9.21 17.35 -58.87
C MET A 62 8.44 17.75 -60.13
N PHE A 63 9.08 17.64 -61.28
CA PHE A 63 8.42 17.69 -62.58
C PHE A 63 7.80 16.32 -62.93
N PRO A 64 6.95 16.23 -63.97
CA PRO A 64 6.32 14.97 -64.38
C PRO A 64 7.30 13.87 -64.80
N ASP A 65 8.52 14.25 -65.21
CA ASP A 65 9.62 13.32 -65.54
C ASP A 65 10.36 12.78 -64.30
N GLY A 66 9.98 13.24 -63.09
CA GLY A 66 10.57 12.86 -61.82
C GLY A 66 11.79 13.71 -61.41
N SER A 67 12.22 14.68 -62.21
CA SER A 67 13.31 15.57 -61.84
C SER A 67 12.88 16.49 -60.69
N LYS A 68 13.67 16.50 -59.60
CA LYS A 68 13.40 17.28 -58.39
C LYS A 68 13.88 18.71 -58.57
N PHE A 69 13.01 19.69 -58.34
CA PHE A 69 13.36 21.11 -58.37
C PHE A 69 13.49 21.72 -56.98
N ASP A 70 12.81 21.18 -55.98
CA ASP A 70 12.88 21.68 -54.61
C ASP A 70 12.50 20.62 -53.56
N SER A 71 13.01 20.76 -52.33
CA SER A 71 12.74 19.81 -51.26
C SER A 71 12.96 20.45 -49.89
N SER A 72 11.96 20.31 -49.03
CA SER A 72 12.08 20.71 -47.61
C SER A 72 13.14 19.87 -46.86
N TYR A 73 13.30 18.60 -47.25
CA TYR A 73 14.31 17.73 -46.65
C TYR A 73 15.73 18.19 -46.98
N ASP A 74 15.96 18.68 -48.20
CA ASP A 74 17.27 19.16 -48.65
C ASP A 74 17.68 20.43 -47.89
N ARG A 75 16.71 21.23 -47.45
CA ARG A 75 16.94 22.41 -46.62
C ARG A 75 17.08 22.10 -45.13
N GLY A 76 16.75 20.88 -44.71
CA GLY A 76 16.73 20.48 -43.31
C GLY A 76 15.66 21.19 -42.48
N SER A 77 14.63 21.75 -43.10
CA SER A 77 13.56 22.49 -42.41
C SER A 77 12.19 22.28 -43.04
N THR A 78 11.16 22.27 -42.20
CA THR A 78 9.77 22.13 -42.65
C THR A 78 9.27 23.40 -43.33
N TYR A 79 8.20 23.27 -44.11
CA TYR A 79 7.44 24.41 -44.58
C TYR A 79 6.27 24.69 -43.64
N ASN A 80 6.07 25.98 -43.36
CA ASN A 80 5.30 26.48 -42.23
C ASN A 80 4.43 27.64 -42.72
N VAL A 81 3.10 27.51 -42.70
CA VAL A 81 2.21 28.49 -43.35
C VAL A 81 0.77 28.42 -42.86
N PHE A 82 0.04 29.51 -43.02
CA PHE A 82 -1.42 29.52 -42.84
C PHE A 82 -2.13 29.18 -44.15
N VAL A 83 -2.96 28.14 -44.11
CA VAL A 83 -3.74 27.67 -45.27
C VAL A 83 -4.88 28.66 -45.57
N GLY A 84 -5.09 28.95 -46.84
CA GLY A 84 -6.12 29.84 -47.35
C GLY A 84 -5.77 31.34 -47.29
N LYS A 85 -4.56 31.70 -46.87
CA LYS A 85 -4.09 33.10 -46.83
C LYS A 85 -3.35 33.54 -48.12
N LYS A 86 -3.38 32.72 -49.18
CA LYS A 86 -2.71 33.00 -50.47
C LYS A 86 -1.18 33.23 -50.34
N GLN A 87 -0.56 32.54 -49.39
CA GLN A 87 0.89 32.54 -49.17
C GLN A 87 1.61 31.45 -49.99
N LEU A 88 0.85 30.50 -50.52
CA LEU A 88 1.29 29.41 -51.37
C LEU A 88 0.78 29.61 -52.80
N ILE A 89 1.31 28.83 -53.74
CA ILE A 89 0.63 28.63 -55.03
C ILE A 89 -0.78 28.08 -54.79
N GLU A 90 -1.74 28.54 -55.59
CA GLU A 90 -3.17 28.28 -55.36
C GLU A 90 -3.48 26.78 -55.28
N GLY A 91 -2.85 25.95 -56.11
CA GLY A 91 -3.03 24.52 -56.10
C GLY A 91 -2.57 23.85 -54.81
N MET A 92 -1.50 24.34 -54.18
CA MET A 92 -1.00 23.81 -52.91
C MET A 92 -1.88 24.25 -51.75
N ASP A 93 -2.34 25.51 -51.77
CA ASP A 93 -3.26 26.05 -50.76
C ASP A 93 -4.57 25.24 -50.72
N ARG A 94 -5.09 24.88 -51.90
CA ARG A 94 -6.26 23.99 -52.04
C ARG A 94 -5.95 22.54 -51.64
N ALA A 95 -4.77 22.03 -51.95
CA ALA A 95 -4.42 20.62 -51.71
C ALA A 95 -4.20 20.28 -50.23
N LEU A 96 -3.76 21.24 -49.43
CA LEU A 96 -3.56 21.06 -47.98
C LEU A 96 -4.88 20.93 -47.23
N VAL A 97 -5.96 21.58 -47.72
CA VAL A 97 -7.29 21.51 -47.08
C VAL A 97 -7.79 20.06 -47.06
N GLY A 98 -8.18 19.59 -45.88
CA GLY A 98 -8.65 18.21 -45.67
C GLY A 98 -7.54 17.17 -45.49
N MET A 99 -6.26 17.56 -45.52
CA MET A 99 -5.17 16.67 -45.10
C MET A 99 -5.21 16.44 -43.58
N CYS A 100 -4.75 15.27 -43.15
CA CYS A 100 -4.61 14.90 -41.75
C CYS A 100 -3.13 14.76 -41.38
N VAL A 101 -2.76 14.99 -40.11
CA VAL A 101 -1.37 14.75 -39.65
C VAL A 101 -0.97 13.31 -39.93
N ASN A 102 0.28 13.08 -40.35
CA ASN A 102 0.81 11.83 -40.88
C ASN A 102 0.21 11.35 -42.21
N GLN A 103 -0.67 12.12 -42.85
CA GLN A 103 -1.08 11.85 -44.23
C GLN A 103 0.03 12.24 -45.19
N ARG A 104 0.35 11.33 -46.11
CA ARG A 104 1.20 11.60 -47.28
C ARG A 104 0.35 11.67 -48.54
N SER A 105 0.60 12.64 -49.39
CA SER A 105 -0.21 12.85 -50.60
C SER A 105 0.64 13.35 -51.75
N LEU A 106 0.44 12.74 -52.92
CA LEU A 106 0.98 13.21 -54.18
C LEU A 106 -0.02 14.18 -54.81
N VAL A 107 0.37 15.43 -54.91
CA VAL A 107 -0.42 16.54 -55.45
C VAL A 107 0.13 16.92 -56.82
N LYS A 108 -0.69 16.84 -57.86
CA LYS A 108 -0.34 17.30 -59.22
C LYS A 108 -1.10 18.59 -59.50
N ILE A 109 -0.33 19.65 -59.76
CA ILE A 109 -0.85 21.01 -59.90
C ILE A 109 -0.66 21.47 -61.34
N PRO A 110 -1.75 21.79 -62.07
CA PRO A 110 -1.66 22.33 -63.43
C PRO A 110 -1.09 23.76 -63.42
N PRO A 111 -0.54 24.25 -64.54
CA PRO A 111 0.22 25.50 -64.54
C PRO A 111 -0.57 26.71 -64.06
N HIS A 112 -1.87 26.81 -64.38
CA HIS A 112 -2.72 27.95 -63.98
C HIS A 112 -2.98 28.03 -62.47
N LEU A 113 -2.78 26.94 -61.72
CA LEU A 113 -2.84 26.90 -60.26
C LEU A 113 -1.44 26.89 -59.61
N ALA A 114 -0.38 26.97 -60.42
CA ALA A 114 1.03 27.07 -60.02
C ALA A 114 1.62 28.43 -60.45
N TYR A 115 2.62 28.44 -61.34
CA TYR A 115 3.32 29.66 -61.80
C TYR A 115 2.92 30.13 -63.21
N GLY A 116 1.97 29.44 -63.85
CA GLY A 116 1.38 29.80 -65.14
C GLY A 116 2.40 30.00 -66.27
N LYS A 117 2.03 30.87 -67.20
CA LYS A 117 2.83 31.22 -68.40
C LYS A 117 4.13 31.96 -68.09
N GLN A 118 4.31 32.39 -66.85
CA GLN A 118 5.49 33.16 -66.44
C GLN A 118 6.60 32.26 -65.92
N GLY A 119 6.26 31.11 -65.31
CA GLY A 119 7.22 30.29 -64.59
C GLY A 119 7.74 30.98 -63.31
N TYR A 120 8.78 30.42 -62.70
CA TYR A 120 9.42 30.98 -61.50
C TYR A 120 10.94 31.00 -61.64
N GLY A 121 11.47 32.19 -61.92
CA GLY A 121 12.90 32.40 -62.18
C GLY A 121 13.42 31.44 -63.24
N ASP A 122 14.66 30.98 -63.05
CA ASP A 122 15.26 29.95 -63.90
C ASP A 122 14.94 28.52 -63.44
N LEU A 123 14.24 28.38 -62.30
CA LEU A 123 14.00 27.09 -61.66
C LEU A 123 12.79 26.36 -62.25
N ILE A 124 11.70 27.09 -62.53
CA ILE A 124 10.44 26.51 -62.99
C ILE A 124 10.09 27.14 -64.34
N PRO A 125 10.13 26.37 -65.45
CA PRO A 125 9.76 26.88 -66.77
C PRO A 125 8.30 27.32 -66.86
N PRO A 126 7.96 28.24 -67.78
CA PRO A 126 6.59 28.56 -68.15
C PRO A 126 5.74 27.32 -68.44
N ASP A 127 4.45 27.37 -68.07
CA ASP A 127 3.46 26.34 -68.34
C ASP A 127 3.81 24.93 -67.80
N SER A 128 4.64 24.87 -66.74
CA SER A 128 5.04 23.61 -66.09
C SER A 128 3.93 23.05 -65.19
N ILE A 129 3.67 21.75 -65.32
CA ILE A 129 2.92 20.95 -64.34
C ILE A 129 3.86 20.60 -63.19
N LEU A 130 3.41 20.78 -61.95
CA LEU A 130 4.22 20.49 -60.77
C LEU A 130 3.64 19.31 -59.99
N HIS A 131 4.49 18.39 -59.57
CA HIS A 131 4.15 17.31 -58.64
C HIS A 131 4.77 17.61 -57.27
N PHE A 132 3.96 17.53 -56.21
CA PHE A 132 4.42 17.66 -54.83
C PHE A 132 4.07 16.39 -54.06
N ASP A 133 5.07 15.73 -53.51
CA ASP A 133 4.87 14.70 -52.49
C ASP A 133 4.91 15.38 -51.12
N VAL A 134 3.77 15.42 -50.43
CA VAL A 134 3.53 16.22 -49.22
C VAL A 134 3.25 15.31 -48.03
N LEU A 135 3.95 15.52 -46.92
CA LEU A 135 3.72 14.86 -45.62
C LEU A 135 3.36 15.91 -44.58
N LEU A 136 2.13 15.87 -44.08
CA LEU A 136 1.66 16.79 -43.03
C LEU A 136 2.12 16.33 -41.64
N LEU A 137 2.73 17.22 -40.86
CA LEU A 137 3.29 16.92 -39.55
C LEU A 137 2.55 17.60 -38.39
N ASP A 138 1.97 18.77 -38.63
CA ASP A 138 1.28 19.55 -37.60
C ASP A 138 0.14 20.37 -38.18
N VAL A 139 -0.88 20.63 -37.36
CA VAL A 139 -2.02 21.47 -37.66
C VAL A 139 -2.59 22.08 -36.38
N TRP A 140 -2.73 23.40 -36.34
CA TRP A 140 -3.38 24.13 -35.24
C TRP A 140 -3.94 25.46 -35.72
N ASN A 141 -4.80 26.08 -34.92
CA ASN A 141 -5.38 27.40 -35.15
C ASN A 141 -5.12 28.33 -33.96
N PRO A 142 -4.93 29.65 -34.18
CA PRO A 142 -4.75 30.60 -33.08
C PRO A 142 -5.84 30.61 -32.01
N GLU A 143 -7.05 30.15 -32.34
CA GLU A 143 -8.18 30.03 -31.39
C GLU A 143 -8.16 28.73 -30.59
N ASP A 144 -7.26 27.78 -30.91
CA ASP A 144 -7.17 26.52 -30.19
C ASP A 144 -6.75 26.74 -28.74
N GLY A 145 -7.39 26.01 -27.84
CA GLY A 145 -7.00 25.89 -26.44
C GLY A 145 -6.41 24.52 -26.11
N VAL A 146 -6.16 24.27 -24.84
CA VAL A 146 -5.78 22.92 -24.36
C VAL A 146 -6.95 21.96 -24.55
N GLN A 147 -6.65 20.79 -25.10
CA GLN A 147 -7.59 19.68 -25.21
C GLN A 147 -7.14 18.55 -24.31
N THR A 148 -8.04 18.05 -23.47
CA THR A 148 -7.78 16.88 -22.62
C THR A 148 -8.64 15.71 -23.06
N LYS A 149 -8.04 14.52 -23.10
CA LYS A 149 -8.75 13.27 -23.40
C LYS A 149 -8.36 12.20 -22.40
N THR A 150 -9.18 12.05 -21.37
CA THR A 150 -9.08 10.96 -20.41
C THR A 150 -9.45 9.63 -21.05
N TYR A 151 -8.60 8.62 -20.89
CA TYR A 151 -8.83 7.27 -21.41
C TYR A 151 -8.78 6.20 -20.32
N HIS A 152 -8.36 6.56 -19.11
CA HIS A 152 -8.46 5.70 -17.94
C HIS A 152 -8.80 6.56 -16.71
N THR A 153 -9.84 6.18 -15.98
CA THR A 153 -10.25 6.82 -14.72
C THR A 153 -10.24 5.77 -13.61
N PRO A 154 -9.64 6.06 -12.45
CA PRO A 154 -9.65 5.15 -11.31
C PRO A 154 -11.09 4.92 -10.80
N SER A 155 -11.33 3.80 -10.13
CA SER A 155 -12.65 3.47 -9.55
C SER A 155 -13.05 4.43 -8.42
N ALA A 156 -12.07 4.97 -7.70
CA ALA A 156 -12.26 5.97 -6.66
C ALA A 156 -11.52 7.27 -7.04
N CYS A 157 -12.22 8.39 -6.93
CA CYS A 157 -11.62 9.72 -7.04
C CYS A 157 -12.14 10.59 -5.90
N THR A 158 -11.43 10.55 -4.77
CA THR A 158 -11.77 11.28 -3.55
C THR A 158 -11.42 12.76 -3.66
N ARG A 159 -10.34 13.08 -4.37
CA ARG A 159 -9.83 14.43 -4.60
C ARG A 159 -9.37 14.58 -6.05
N LYS A 160 -9.55 15.78 -6.59
CA LYS A 160 -9.03 16.19 -7.90
C LYS A 160 -7.94 17.23 -7.73
N VAL A 161 -7.03 17.30 -8.70
CA VAL A 161 -5.99 18.35 -8.74
C VAL A 161 -6.64 19.73 -8.80
N GLU A 162 -6.29 20.58 -7.84
CA GLU A 162 -6.65 22.00 -7.80
C GLU A 162 -5.42 22.90 -7.97
N VAL A 163 -5.66 24.20 -8.15
CA VAL A 163 -4.59 25.20 -8.22
C VAL A 163 -3.80 25.18 -6.90
N SER A 164 -2.48 25.28 -6.99
CA SER A 164 -1.50 25.23 -5.89
C SER A 164 -1.26 23.85 -5.28
N ASP A 165 -1.88 22.80 -5.80
CA ASP A 165 -1.55 21.44 -5.39
C ASP A 165 -0.20 21.01 -5.95
N PHE A 166 0.54 20.24 -5.14
CA PHE A 166 1.72 19.52 -5.55
C PHE A 166 1.31 18.16 -6.11
N VAL A 167 1.79 17.86 -7.31
CA VAL A 167 1.50 16.63 -8.02
C VAL A 167 2.76 15.87 -8.36
N ARG A 168 2.58 14.55 -8.46
CA ARG A 168 3.56 13.65 -9.05
C ARG A 168 2.94 12.89 -10.19
N TYR A 169 3.58 12.92 -11.34
CA TYR A 169 3.08 12.20 -12.50
C TYR A 169 4.21 11.65 -13.35
N HIS A 170 3.87 10.63 -14.12
CA HIS A 170 4.66 10.24 -15.28
C HIS A 170 4.01 10.77 -16.55
N TYR A 171 4.85 11.07 -17.54
CA TYR A 171 4.43 11.44 -18.87
C TYR A 171 5.34 10.90 -19.98
N ASN A 172 4.78 10.84 -21.19
CA ASN A 172 5.48 10.82 -22.47
C ASN A 172 5.07 12.07 -23.28
N GLY A 173 6.06 12.87 -23.71
CA GLY A 173 5.88 14.07 -24.51
C GLY A 173 6.19 13.80 -25.98
N THR A 174 5.21 14.02 -26.84
CA THR A 174 5.30 13.80 -28.29
C THR A 174 4.86 15.03 -29.07
N LEU A 175 5.38 15.21 -30.27
CA LEU A 175 4.82 16.11 -31.27
C LEU A 175 3.49 15.53 -31.79
N LEU A 176 2.69 16.34 -32.49
CA LEU A 176 1.37 15.91 -32.99
C LEU A 176 1.45 14.72 -33.98
N ASP A 177 2.58 14.55 -34.65
CA ASP A 177 2.87 13.40 -35.52
C ASP A 177 3.26 12.12 -34.76
N GLY A 178 3.42 12.19 -33.44
CA GLY A 178 3.82 11.08 -32.57
C GLY A 178 5.33 10.98 -32.31
N THR A 179 6.15 11.88 -32.84
CA THR A 179 7.59 11.92 -32.56
C THR A 179 7.83 12.22 -31.08
N LEU A 180 8.44 11.27 -30.35
CA LEU A 180 8.79 11.42 -28.93
C LEU A 180 9.96 12.40 -28.76
N PHE A 181 9.78 13.42 -27.91
CA PHE A 181 10.85 14.37 -27.57
C PHE A 181 11.30 14.26 -26.11
N ASP A 182 10.41 13.86 -25.18
CA ASP A 182 10.78 13.67 -23.77
C ASP A 182 9.91 12.60 -23.09
N SER A 183 10.44 11.95 -22.06
CA SER A 183 9.71 11.01 -21.22
C SER A 183 10.26 10.97 -19.81
N SER A 184 9.37 11.04 -18.84
CA SER A 184 9.72 10.79 -17.44
C SER A 184 10.13 9.33 -17.18
N HIS A 185 9.60 8.38 -17.96
CA HIS A 185 9.90 6.96 -17.80
C HIS A 185 11.35 6.63 -18.18
N THR A 186 11.87 7.26 -19.25
CA THR A 186 13.27 7.07 -19.66
C THR A 186 14.25 7.66 -18.66
N ARG A 187 13.83 8.66 -17.88
CA ARG A 187 14.59 9.27 -16.79
C ARG A 187 14.48 8.49 -15.47
N MET A 188 13.64 7.45 -15.41
CA MET A 188 13.38 6.64 -14.21
C MET A 188 13.01 7.47 -12.98
N ARG A 189 12.36 8.62 -13.19
CA ARG A 189 11.88 9.51 -12.13
C ARG A 189 10.60 10.18 -12.57
N THR A 190 9.77 10.51 -11.60
CA THR A 190 8.55 11.27 -11.84
C THR A 190 8.86 12.73 -12.12
N TYR A 191 7.84 13.42 -12.64
CA TYR A 191 7.84 14.88 -12.68
C TYR A 191 7.00 15.39 -11.51
N ASP A 192 7.62 16.25 -10.70
CA ASP A 192 7.15 16.67 -9.39
C ASP A 192 7.06 18.19 -9.41
N THR A 193 5.87 18.75 -9.25
CA THR A 193 5.64 20.18 -9.43
C THR A 193 4.35 20.66 -8.80
N TYR A 194 4.19 21.97 -8.73
CA TYR A 194 2.94 22.63 -8.38
C TYR A 194 2.12 22.95 -9.63
N VAL A 195 0.80 22.73 -9.55
CA VAL A 195 -0.12 22.96 -10.68
C VAL A 195 -0.81 24.32 -10.56
N GLY A 196 -0.92 25.03 -11.69
CA GLY A 196 -1.74 26.23 -11.83
C GLY A 196 -1.11 27.49 -11.24
N ILE A 197 0.19 27.47 -10.98
CA ILE A 197 0.96 28.61 -10.46
C ILE A 197 2.09 29.06 -11.39
N GLY A 198 2.12 28.57 -12.64
CA GLY A 198 3.05 29.04 -13.69
C GLY A 198 4.43 28.39 -13.68
N TRP A 199 4.59 27.23 -13.03
CA TRP A 199 5.85 26.47 -13.01
C TRP A 199 5.99 25.54 -14.22
N LEU A 200 4.85 25.21 -14.85
CA LEU A 200 4.78 24.42 -16.07
C LEU A 200 4.54 25.32 -17.28
N ILE A 201 4.75 24.76 -18.48
CA ILE A 201 4.16 25.34 -19.69
C ILE A 201 2.64 25.46 -19.50
N ALA A 202 2.06 26.57 -19.96
CA ALA A 202 0.67 26.95 -19.66
C ALA A 202 -0.33 25.83 -20.01
N GLY A 203 -0.06 25.08 -21.08
CA GLY A 203 -0.91 23.98 -21.50
C GLY A 203 -0.94 22.81 -20.53
N MET A 204 0.18 22.49 -19.88
CA MET A 204 0.25 21.45 -18.85
C MET A 204 -0.39 21.92 -17.54
N ASP A 205 -0.17 23.17 -17.15
CA ASP A 205 -0.84 23.78 -15.99
C ASP A 205 -2.36 23.66 -16.10
N GLN A 206 -2.92 23.91 -17.29
CA GLN A 206 -4.36 23.74 -17.54
C GLN A 206 -4.78 22.27 -17.68
N GLY A 207 -3.95 21.44 -18.33
CA GLY A 207 -4.30 20.05 -18.66
C GLY A 207 -4.32 19.09 -17.47
N LEU A 208 -3.49 19.36 -16.45
CA LEU A 208 -3.41 18.57 -15.22
C LEU A 208 -4.56 18.86 -14.24
N LEU A 209 -5.19 20.04 -14.33
CA LEU A 209 -6.30 20.38 -13.45
C LEU A 209 -7.45 19.37 -13.59
N GLY A 210 -8.05 19.05 -12.44
CA GLY A 210 -9.16 18.10 -12.39
C GLY A 210 -8.75 16.63 -12.57
N MET A 211 -7.46 16.28 -12.63
CA MET A 211 -7.01 14.89 -12.63
C MET A 211 -7.27 14.21 -11.29
N CYS A 212 -7.60 12.92 -11.35
CA CYS A 212 -7.62 12.02 -10.20
C CYS A 212 -6.33 11.19 -10.12
N VAL A 213 -5.89 10.81 -8.93
CA VAL A 213 -4.74 9.92 -8.77
C VAL A 213 -5.02 8.56 -9.42
N GLY A 214 -4.08 8.05 -10.22
CA GLY A 214 -4.24 6.87 -11.07
C GLY A 214 -4.88 7.15 -12.43
N GLU A 215 -5.41 8.35 -12.68
CA GLU A 215 -6.01 8.71 -13.97
C GLU A 215 -4.95 8.81 -15.07
N ARG A 216 -5.32 8.38 -16.29
CA ARG A 216 -4.52 8.59 -17.50
C ARG A 216 -5.25 9.42 -18.54
N ARG A 217 -4.58 10.44 -19.06
CA ARG A 217 -5.14 11.34 -20.09
C ARG A 217 -4.08 11.84 -21.05
N PHE A 218 -4.52 12.14 -22.27
CA PHE A 218 -3.76 12.97 -23.20
C PHE A 218 -4.05 14.45 -22.94
N VAL A 219 -3.01 15.28 -22.97
CA VAL A 219 -3.07 16.74 -22.96
C VAL A 219 -2.46 17.23 -24.26
N THR A 220 -3.28 17.78 -25.15
CA THR A 220 -2.85 18.37 -26.43
C THR A 220 -2.94 19.89 -26.35
N MET A 221 -1.90 20.59 -26.78
CA MET A 221 -1.85 22.05 -26.72
C MET A 221 -1.21 22.66 -27.97
N PRO A 222 -1.70 23.84 -28.41
CA PRO A 222 -1.06 24.59 -29.48
C PRO A 222 0.26 25.22 -29.01
N PRO A 223 1.09 25.73 -29.93
CA PRO A 223 2.41 26.27 -29.59
C PRO A 223 2.33 27.43 -28.60
N SER A 224 1.30 28.27 -28.68
CA SER A 224 1.09 29.42 -27.77
C SER A 224 0.96 29.03 -26.29
N LEU A 225 0.60 27.77 -26.01
CA LEU A 225 0.48 27.21 -24.67
C LEU A 225 1.63 26.24 -24.32
N GLY A 226 2.54 25.99 -25.28
CA GLY A 226 3.77 25.22 -25.13
C GLY A 226 5.01 26.12 -25.21
N TYR A 227 5.83 25.92 -26.23
CA TYR A 227 7.11 26.61 -26.42
C TYR A 227 7.10 27.73 -27.49
N GLY A 228 5.90 28.08 -27.98
CA GLY A 228 5.68 29.22 -28.85
C GLY A 228 6.39 29.15 -30.20
N GLU A 229 6.74 30.32 -30.73
CA GLU A 229 7.31 30.46 -32.08
C GLU A 229 8.74 29.93 -32.18
N ASN A 230 9.47 29.92 -31.06
CA ASN A 230 10.89 29.57 -31.03
C ASN A 230 11.13 28.07 -30.80
N GLY A 231 10.17 27.37 -30.17
CA GLY A 231 10.37 25.98 -29.77
C GLY A 231 11.34 25.85 -28.58
N ASP A 232 11.89 24.65 -28.39
CA ASP A 232 12.85 24.36 -27.33
C ASP A 232 13.93 23.36 -27.80
N GLY A 233 15.18 23.81 -27.73
CA GLY A 233 16.34 23.04 -28.16
C GLY A 233 16.26 22.52 -29.61
N SER A 234 16.78 21.32 -29.83
CA SER A 234 16.69 20.60 -31.11
C SER A 234 15.44 19.75 -31.24
N ASP A 235 14.79 19.45 -30.12
CA ASP A 235 13.81 18.37 -30.04
C ASP A 235 12.38 18.87 -30.27
N ILE A 236 12.13 20.15 -29.94
CA ILE A 236 10.83 20.79 -30.12
C ILE A 236 10.99 21.94 -31.12
N PRO A 237 10.56 21.77 -32.38
CA PRO A 237 10.63 22.86 -33.35
C PRO A 237 9.69 24.01 -32.99
N GLY A 238 10.01 25.22 -33.47
CA GLY A 238 9.10 26.37 -33.37
C GLY A 238 7.73 26.09 -33.98
N GLN A 239 6.69 26.67 -33.38
CA GLN A 239 5.29 26.51 -33.81
C GLN A 239 4.79 25.06 -33.77
N ALA A 240 5.37 24.21 -32.91
CA ALA A 240 4.93 22.82 -32.70
C ALA A 240 3.76 22.71 -31.71
N SER A 241 2.74 21.94 -32.09
CA SER A 241 1.74 21.43 -31.16
C SER A 241 2.32 20.26 -30.37
N LEU A 242 1.99 20.18 -29.09
CA LEU A 242 2.50 19.15 -28.17
C LEU A 242 1.37 18.25 -27.71
N VAL A 243 1.71 16.97 -27.49
CA VAL A 243 0.83 15.96 -26.91
C VAL A 243 1.55 15.27 -25.78
N PHE A 244 1.01 15.37 -24.57
CA PHE A 244 1.49 14.66 -23.39
C PHE A 244 0.53 13.55 -23.02
N ASP A 245 1.01 12.30 -22.97
CA ASP A 245 0.32 11.18 -22.34
C ASP A 245 0.73 11.14 -20.87
N VAL A 246 -0.21 11.37 -19.95
CA VAL A 246 0.06 11.60 -18.53
C VAL A 246 -0.64 10.55 -17.67
N VAL A 247 0.05 10.05 -16.64
CA VAL A 247 -0.54 9.32 -15.52
C VAL A 247 -0.22 10.02 -14.20
N LEU A 248 -1.26 10.41 -13.46
CA LEU A 248 -1.09 11.03 -12.14
C LEU A 248 -0.87 9.94 -11.08
N LEU A 249 0.14 10.09 -10.23
CA LEU A 249 0.53 9.12 -9.21
C LEU A 249 0.29 9.63 -7.79
N ASP A 250 0.42 10.94 -7.58
CA ASP A 250 0.29 11.52 -6.25
C ASP A 250 -0.23 12.96 -6.30
N LEU A 251 -0.85 13.39 -5.20
CA LEU A 251 -1.52 14.67 -5.05
C LEU A 251 -1.61 15.07 -3.57
N HIS A 252 -1.07 16.25 -3.23
CA HIS A 252 -1.32 16.90 -1.95
C HIS A 252 -1.18 18.42 -2.03
N ASN A 253 -1.71 19.13 -1.04
CA ASN A 253 -1.40 20.52 -0.79
C ASN A 253 -0.43 20.63 0.40
N PRO A 254 0.58 21.51 0.35
CA PRO A 254 1.47 21.75 1.50
C PRO A 254 0.75 22.21 2.77
N ARG A 255 -0.50 22.67 2.67
CA ARG A 255 -1.33 23.09 3.80
C ARG A 255 -2.23 21.98 4.35
N ASP A 256 -2.23 20.80 3.72
CA ASP A 256 -3.08 19.69 4.16
C ASP A 256 -2.65 19.19 5.55
N GLY A 257 -3.62 18.84 6.39
CA GLY A 257 -3.38 17.99 7.55
C GLY A 257 -3.49 16.52 7.18
N ILE A 258 -3.49 15.63 8.18
CA ILE A 258 -3.91 14.25 7.97
C ILE A 258 -5.41 14.17 7.66
N SER A 259 -5.81 13.15 6.91
CA SER A 259 -7.21 12.76 6.75
C SER A 259 -7.44 11.40 7.39
N VAL A 260 -8.49 11.30 8.20
CA VAL A 260 -8.86 10.05 8.91
C VAL A 260 -10.25 9.62 8.49
N THR A 261 -10.37 8.39 8.01
CA THR A 261 -11.64 7.77 7.65
C THR A 261 -11.86 6.52 8.48
N ASN A 262 -12.85 6.52 9.35
CA ASN A 262 -13.18 5.35 10.16
C ASN A 262 -13.89 4.31 9.29
N GLN A 263 -13.35 3.09 9.26
CA GLN A 263 -13.95 1.96 8.55
C GLN A 263 -14.88 1.17 9.46
N VAL A 264 -14.42 0.88 10.69
CA VAL A 264 -15.16 0.15 11.71
C VAL A 264 -14.86 0.79 13.05
N VAL A 265 -15.90 1.24 13.75
CA VAL A 265 -15.81 1.68 15.16
C VAL A 265 -16.65 0.70 15.97
N PRO A 266 -16.04 -0.09 16.87
CA PRO A 266 -16.79 -0.99 17.74
C PRO A 266 -17.78 -0.25 18.64
N ASP A 267 -18.95 -0.84 18.88
CA ASP A 267 -20.04 -0.23 19.67
C ASP A 267 -19.60 0.05 21.13
N ALA A 268 -18.70 -0.78 21.67
CA ALA A 268 -18.18 -0.68 23.04
C ALA A 268 -16.90 0.18 23.13
N CYS A 269 -16.92 1.41 22.60
CA CYS A 269 -15.80 2.34 22.76
C CYS A 269 -15.89 3.10 24.10
N THR A 270 -15.52 2.44 25.20
CA THR A 270 -15.54 3.02 26.56
C THR A 270 -14.37 3.96 26.83
N ARG A 271 -13.17 3.61 26.35
CA ARG A 271 -11.94 4.39 26.44
C ARG A 271 -11.40 4.68 25.04
N LYS A 272 -10.83 5.86 24.87
CA LYS A 272 -10.09 6.27 23.68
C LYS A 272 -8.63 6.56 24.01
N THR A 273 -7.74 6.35 23.06
CA THR A 273 -6.33 6.69 23.23
C THR A 273 -6.12 8.18 23.46
N VAL A 274 -5.20 8.49 24.37
CA VAL A 274 -4.66 9.83 24.60
C VAL A 274 -3.14 9.83 24.44
N SER A 275 -2.55 11.03 24.40
CA SER A 275 -1.09 11.16 24.33
C SER A 275 -0.44 10.45 25.53
N GLY A 276 0.58 9.65 25.26
CA GLY A 276 1.29 8.85 26.26
C GLY A 276 0.79 7.41 26.40
N ASP A 277 -0.33 7.04 25.78
CA ASP A 277 -0.76 5.64 25.73
C ASP A 277 0.16 4.82 24.83
N PHE A 278 0.49 3.61 25.27
CA PHE A 278 1.14 2.58 24.48
C PHE A 278 0.08 1.81 23.69
N VAL A 279 0.18 1.84 22.36
CA VAL A 279 -0.77 1.20 21.44
C VAL A 279 -0.08 0.06 20.69
N ARG A 280 -0.80 -1.06 20.56
CA ARG A 280 -0.45 -2.14 19.62
C ARG A 280 -1.47 -2.19 18.51
N TYR A 281 -0.99 -2.14 17.27
CA TYR A 281 -1.85 -2.14 16.10
C TYR A 281 -1.22 -2.87 14.93
N HIS A 282 -2.08 -3.39 14.06
CA HIS A 282 -1.68 -3.82 12.74
C HIS A 282 -1.92 -2.71 11.72
N TYR A 283 -1.09 -2.65 10.69
CA TYR A 283 -1.28 -1.78 9.54
C TYR A 283 -0.93 -2.43 8.21
N ASN A 284 -1.52 -1.89 7.13
CA ASN A 284 -1.08 -1.99 5.75
C ASN A 284 -0.78 -0.58 5.23
N GLY A 285 0.41 -0.38 4.66
CA GLY A 285 0.87 0.90 4.10
C GLY A 285 0.93 0.86 2.58
N SER A 286 0.31 1.86 1.94
CA SER A 286 0.32 2.05 0.49
C SER A 286 0.52 3.52 0.11
N LEU A 287 1.01 3.77 -1.10
CA LEU A 287 1.02 5.10 -1.70
C LEU A 287 -0.40 5.47 -2.16
N LEU A 288 -0.62 6.75 -2.48
CA LEU A 288 -1.95 7.24 -2.88
C LEU A 288 -2.49 6.59 -4.17
N ASP A 289 -1.61 6.05 -5.02
CA ASP A 289 -1.96 5.27 -6.21
C ASP A 289 -2.30 3.78 -5.91
N GLY A 290 -2.23 3.37 -4.65
CA GLY A 290 -2.48 2.01 -4.18
C GLY A 290 -1.26 1.10 -4.16
N THR A 291 -0.07 1.58 -4.53
CA THR A 291 1.16 0.79 -4.48
C THR A 291 1.54 0.47 -3.03
N PHE A 292 1.50 -0.82 -2.66
CA PHE A 292 1.89 -1.27 -1.31
C PHE A 292 3.40 -1.13 -1.08
N PHE A 293 3.78 -0.59 0.09
CA PHE A 293 5.20 -0.51 0.49
C PHE A 293 5.52 -1.34 1.74
N ASP A 294 4.59 -1.48 2.69
CA ASP A 294 4.83 -2.18 3.95
C ASP A 294 3.55 -2.75 4.59
N SER A 295 3.71 -3.75 5.46
CA SER A 295 2.62 -4.33 6.24
C SER A 295 3.16 -4.92 7.54
N SER A 296 2.42 -4.76 8.63
CA SER A 296 2.70 -5.47 9.90
C SER A 296 2.35 -6.97 9.81
N TYR A 297 1.33 -7.34 9.04
CA TYR A 297 0.87 -8.73 8.91
C TYR A 297 1.92 -9.62 8.25
N SER A 298 2.72 -9.08 7.32
CA SER A 298 3.82 -9.82 6.67
C SER A 298 4.91 -10.26 7.66
N ARG A 299 5.00 -9.59 8.82
CA ARG A 299 5.96 -9.89 9.89
C ARG A 299 5.34 -10.69 11.04
N ASN A 300 4.04 -11.00 10.95
CA ASN A 300 3.26 -11.70 11.97
C ASN A 300 3.43 -11.12 13.38
N ARG A 301 3.53 -9.79 13.48
CA ARG A 301 3.64 -9.06 14.76
C ARG A 301 3.01 -7.69 14.64
N THR A 302 2.49 -7.17 15.74
CA THR A 302 1.98 -5.80 15.83
C THR A 302 3.11 -4.79 15.67
N TYR A 303 2.72 -3.56 15.34
CA TYR A 303 3.56 -2.40 15.54
C TYR A 303 3.16 -1.75 16.86
N ASP A 304 4.16 -1.48 17.68
CA ASP A 304 3.97 -1.05 19.06
C ASP A 304 4.63 0.31 19.24
N THR A 305 3.88 1.29 19.76
CA THR A 305 4.38 2.65 19.92
C THR A 305 3.65 3.43 20.99
N TYR A 306 4.23 4.54 21.45
CA TYR A 306 3.55 5.49 22.31
C TYR A 306 2.95 6.62 21.47
N VAL A 307 1.66 6.87 21.68
CA VAL A 307 0.91 7.87 20.91
C VAL A 307 1.30 9.28 21.33
N GLY A 308 1.60 10.13 20.35
CA GLY A 308 1.79 11.58 20.56
C GLY A 308 3.11 11.96 21.22
N LEU A 309 4.06 11.02 21.31
CA LEU A 309 5.39 11.25 21.88
C LEU A 309 6.51 11.30 20.82
N GLY A 310 6.18 11.24 19.53
CA GLY A 310 7.13 11.38 18.42
C GLY A 310 7.94 10.12 18.10
N TYR A 311 7.47 8.94 18.51
CA TYR A 311 8.13 7.66 18.22
C TYR A 311 7.84 7.13 16.80
N VAL A 312 6.79 7.64 16.17
CA VAL A 312 6.44 7.38 14.76
C VAL A 312 6.32 8.70 14.00
N ILE A 313 6.15 8.61 12.68
CA ILE A 313 5.92 9.79 11.84
C ILE A 313 4.76 10.64 12.39
N ALA A 314 4.89 11.97 12.31
CA ALA A 314 3.99 12.91 12.97
C ALA A 314 2.51 12.70 12.60
N GLY A 315 2.23 12.35 11.34
CA GLY A 315 0.87 12.09 10.89
C GLY A 315 0.27 10.80 11.47
N MET A 316 1.10 9.79 11.75
CA MET A 316 0.65 8.57 12.40
C MET A 316 0.35 8.83 13.87
N ASP A 317 1.23 9.59 14.55
CA ASP A 317 1.01 10.05 15.92
C ASP A 317 -0.33 10.80 16.06
N GLN A 318 -0.62 11.70 15.13
CA GLN A 318 -1.90 12.42 15.09
C GLN A 318 -3.08 11.49 14.77
N GLY A 319 -2.91 10.53 13.85
CA GLY A 319 -3.98 9.64 13.41
C GLY A 319 -4.35 8.54 14.42
N LEU A 320 -3.44 8.21 15.34
CA LEU A 320 -3.64 7.25 16.42
C LEU A 320 -4.30 7.84 17.67
N ILE A 321 -4.47 9.17 17.76
CA ILE A 321 -5.22 9.81 18.85
C ILE A 321 -6.72 9.50 18.71
N GLY A 322 -7.36 9.22 19.84
CA GLY A 322 -8.81 9.03 19.90
C GLY A 322 -9.29 7.73 19.25
N VAL A 323 -8.44 6.70 19.14
CA VAL A 323 -8.84 5.37 18.64
C VAL A 323 -9.47 4.53 19.74
N CYS A 324 -10.36 3.63 19.36
CA CYS A 324 -10.94 2.61 20.22
C CYS A 324 -10.23 1.25 20.00
N VAL A 325 -10.29 0.37 21.00
CA VAL A 325 -9.86 -1.03 20.85
C VAL A 325 -10.70 -1.71 19.77
N GLY A 326 -10.07 -2.49 18.88
CA GLY A 326 -10.74 -3.15 17.75
C GLY A 326 -11.09 -2.23 16.58
N GLU A 327 -10.81 -0.93 16.67
CA GLU A 327 -11.13 0.02 15.61
C GLU A 327 -10.31 -0.23 14.34
N LYS A 328 -10.95 -0.08 13.17
CA LYS A 328 -10.27 -0.01 11.87
C LYS A 328 -10.48 1.36 11.24
N ARG A 329 -9.40 2.02 10.84
CA ARG A 329 -9.46 3.32 10.16
C ARG A 329 -8.38 3.44 9.10
N THR A 330 -8.61 4.29 8.10
CA THR A 330 -7.63 4.69 7.10
C THR A 330 -7.08 6.07 7.48
N ILE A 331 -5.76 6.21 7.54
CA ILE A 331 -5.06 7.47 7.82
C ILE A 331 -4.27 7.84 6.57
N THR A 332 -4.62 8.96 5.94
CA THR A 332 -3.89 9.53 4.81
C THR A 332 -3.01 10.67 5.31
N ILE A 333 -1.70 10.57 5.06
CA ILE A 333 -0.68 11.43 5.64
C ILE A 333 0.08 12.16 4.52
N PRO A 334 0.03 13.51 4.49
CA PRO A 334 0.81 14.28 3.53
C PRO A 334 2.32 14.22 3.86
N PRO A 335 3.20 14.50 2.89
CA PRO A 335 4.63 14.20 3.04
C PRO A 335 5.31 14.95 4.19
N HIS A 336 4.91 16.20 4.44
CA HIS A 336 5.46 17.02 5.53
C HIS A 336 5.10 16.52 6.94
N LEU A 337 4.15 15.57 7.05
CA LEU A 337 3.83 14.83 8.28
C LEU A 337 4.33 13.36 8.23
N ALA A 338 5.06 12.99 7.16
CA ALA A 338 5.62 11.66 6.93
C ALA A 338 7.15 11.74 6.71
N TYR A 339 7.64 11.36 5.52
CA TYR A 339 9.08 11.30 5.18
C TYR A 339 9.57 12.48 4.33
N GLY A 340 8.78 13.55 4.20
CA GLY A 340 9.17 14.79 3.56
C GLY A 340 9.52 14.67 2.07
N GLU A 341 10.29 15.63 1.57
CA GLU A 341 10.72 15.72 0.17
C GLU A 341 11.75 14.66 -0.23
N GLU A 342 12.46 14.09 0.75
CA GLU A 342 13.50 13.07 0.50
C GLU A 342 12.91 11.66 0.40
N GLY A 343 11.80 11.39 1.10
CA GLY A 343 11.23 10.05 1.18
C GLY A 343 12.07 9.13 2.06
N THR A 344 11.91 7.81 1.91
CA THR A 344 12.73 6.85 2.66
C THR A 344 12.86 5.50 1.95
N GLY A 345 14.08 4.96 2.01
CA GLY A 345 14.44 3.70 1.36
C GLY A 345 14.17 3.72 -0.15
N SER A 346 13.93 2.54 -0.73
CA SER A 346 13.63 2.39 -2.16
C SER A 346 12.13 2.34 -2.47
N LYS A 347 11.28 2.23 -1.45
CA LYS A 347 9.84 2.00 -1.61
C LYS A 347 8.99 3.26 -1.41
N ILE A 348 9.46 4.22 -0.63
CA ILE A 348 8.75 5.45 -0.35
C ILE A 348 9.49 6.59 -1.03
N PRO A 349 9.05 7.02 -2.22
CA PRO A 349 9.70 8.10 -2.93
C PRO A 349 9.46 9.46 -2.21
N GLY A 350 10.32 10.44 -2.50
CA GLY A 350 10.20 11.81 -1.96
C GLY A 350 8.85 12.45 -2.21
N SER A 351 8.37 13.31 -1.30
CA SER A 351 7.08 14.01 -1.40
C SER A 351 5.85 13.10 -1.50
N ALA A 352 5.94 11.85 -1.01
CA ALA A 352 4.85 10.86 -1.11
C ALA A 352 3.77 11.00 -0.05
N VAL A 353 2.52 10.98 -0.49
CA VAL A 353 1.37 10.80 0.40
C VAL A 353 1.26 9.33 0.76
N LEU A 354 1.15 9.07 2.06
CA LEU A 354 1.04 7.71 2.58
C LEU A 354 -0.38 7.42 3.03
N VAL A 355 -0.87 6.23 2.72
CA VAL A 355 -2.18 5.73 3.15
C VAL A 355 -1.95 4.51 4.03
N PHE A 356 -2.37 4.59 5.29
CA PHE A 356 -2.29 3.51 6.26
C PHE A 356 -3.69 3.02 6.63
N ASP A 357 -3.99 1.76 6.32
CA ASP A 357 -5.14 1.07 6.91
C ASP A 357 -4.68 0.42 8.21
N VAL A 358 -5.23 0.90 9.34
CA VAL A 358 -4.83 0.47 10.68
C VAL A 358 -5.94 -0.32 11.34
N HIS A 359 -5.55 -1.29 12.16
CA HIS A 359 -6.41 -2.12 12.99
C HIS A 359 -5.85 -2.15 14.41
N ILE A 360 -6.57 -1.53 15.34
CA ILE A 360 -6.15 -1.38 16.74
C ILE A 360 -6.42 -2.68 17.49
N ILE A 361 -5.39 -3.23 18.13
CA ILE A 361 -5.50 -4.49 18.88
C ILE A 361 -5.79 -4.19 20.34
N ASP A 362 -4.95 -3.38 20.99
CA ASP A 362 -5.19 -2.84 22.32
C ASP A 362 -4.30 -1.63 22.60
N PHE A 363 -4.52 -1.02 23.76
CA PHE A 363 -3.67 0.02 24.28
C PHE A 363 -3.80 0.16 25.80
N HIS A 364 -2.76 0.69 26.44
CA HIS A 364 -2.73 0.98 27.86
C HIS A 364 -1.81 2.17 28.15
N ASN A 365 -1.95 2.77 29.32
CA ASN A 365 -0.98 3.72 29.85
C ASN A 365 -0.09 3.03 30.90
N PRO A 366 1.21 3.34 30.97
CA PRO A 366 2.06 2.86 32.07
C PRO A 366 1.56 3.24 33.48
N SER A 367 0.70 4.26 33.61
CA SER A 367 0.06 4.60 34.87
C SER A 367 -1.26 3.88 35.14
N ASP A 368 -1.75 3.05 34.21
CA ASP A 368 -3.02 2.33 34.38
C ASP A 368 -2.94 1.35 35.56
N THR A 369 -4.05 1.21 36.28
CA THR A 369 -4.25 0.19 37.31
C THR A 369 -5.13 -0.94 36.76
N THR A 370 -5.19 -2.08 37.44
CA THR A 370 -6.18 -3.11 37.10
C THR A 370 -7.59 -2.53 37.17
N GLU A 371 -8.34 -2.59 36.07
CA GLU A 371 -9.76 -2.25 36.08
C GLU A 371 -10.54 -3.47 36.58
N ILE A 372 -11.44 -3.25 37.54
CA ILE A 372 -12.23 -4.31 38.17
C ILE A 372 -13.70 -3.96 37.96
N THR A 373 -14.42 -4.81 37.23
CA THR A 373 -15.87 -4.70 37.06
C THR A 373 -16.53 -5.93 37.66
N VAL A 374 -17.39 -5.75 38.66
CA VAL A 374 -18.22 -6.84 39.19
C VAL A 374 -19.31 -7.14 38.16
N THR A 375 -19.29 -8.34 37.59
CA THR A 375 -20.26 -8.77 36.57
C THR A 375 -21.43 -9.51 37.19
N GLU A 376 -21.22 -10.17 38.32
CA GLU A 376 -22.25 -10.85 39.09
C GLU A 376 -21.94 -10.69 40.58
N GLU A 377 -22.88 -10.12 41.34
CA GLU A 377 -22.75 -10.01 42.80
C GLU A 377 -23.09 -11.35 43.45
N ALA A 378 -22.41 -11.67 44.56
CA ALA A 378 -22.74 -12.85 45.36
C ALA A 378 -24.10 -12.68 46.06
N GLU A 379 -24.90 -13.75 46.12
CA GLU A 379 -26.19 -13.75 46.83
C GLU A 379 -26.02 -13.43 48.33
N GLU A 380 -24.95 -13.95 48.94
CA GLU A 380 -24.56 -13.70 50.32
C GLU A 380 -23.06 -13.42 50.40
N CYS A 381 -22.69 -12.33 51.08
CA CYS A 381 -21.28 -11.98 51.30
C CYS A 381 -20.96 -11.88 52.79
N GLU A 382 -20.76 -13.03 53.42
CA GLU A 382 -20.34 -13.09 54.83
C GLU A 382 -18.85 -12.79 55.00
N LYS A 383 -18.02 -13.21 54.03
CA LYS A 383 -16.56 -13.10 54.08
C LYS A 383 -16.03 -12.58 52.76
N LYS A 384 -15.16 -11.58 52.86
CA LYS A 384 -14.39 -11.04 51.75
C LYS A 384 -12.97 -11.56 51.81
N THR A 385 -12.42 -11.88 50.65
CA THR A 385 -11.01 -12.27 50.52
C THR A 385 -10.07 -11.18 51.03
N LYS A 386 -9.09 -11.58 51.84
CA LYS A 386 -8.00 -10.73 52.30
C LYS A 386 -6.65 -11.41 52.08
N ARG A 387 -5.58 -10.64 52.18
CA ARG A 387 -4.21 -11.17 52.11
C ARG A 387 -4.00 -12.25 53.17
N GLY A 388 -3.48 -13.40 52.76
CA GLY A 388 -3.24 -14.59 53.58
C GLY A 388 -4.31 -15.66 53.45
N ASP A 389 -5.46 -15.37 52.84
CA ASP A 389 -6.51 -16.35 52.62
C ASP A 389 -6.13 -17.35 51.52
N PHE A 390 -6.53 -18.60 51.70
CA PHE A 390 -6.47 -19.60 50.65
C PHE A 390 -7.77 -19.56 49.83
N ILE A 391 -7.65 -19.24 48.55
CA ILE A 391 -8.80 -19.08 47.67
C ILE A 391 -8.78 -20.10 46.54
N LYS A 392 -9.98 -20.54 46.15
CA LYS A 392 -10.23 -21.38 44.99
C LYS A 392 -11.13 -20.61 44.03
N TYR A 393 -10.70 -20.43 42.79
CA TYR A 393 -11.45 -19.66 41.80
C TYR A 393 -11.36 -20.28 40.41
N HIS A 394 -12.35 -19.98 39.58
CA HIS A 394 -12.30 -20.22 38.14
C HIS A 394 -11.91 -18.95 37.40
N TYR A 395 -11.27 -19.10 36.25
CA TYR A 395 -10.97 -17.99 35.35
C TYR A 395 -11.04 -18.41 33.88
N ASN A 396 -11.37 -17.43 33.05
CA ASN A 396 -11.14 -17.47 31.62
C ASN A 396 -10.27 -16.27 31.24
N ALA A 397 -9.11 -16.53 30.67
CA ALA A 397 -8.12 -15.51 30.29
C ALA A 397 -8.13 -15.32 28.77
N THR A 398 -8.30 -14.08 28.33
CA THR A 398 -8.27 -13.70 26.91
C THR A 398 -7.42 -12.45 26.69
N LEU A 399 -7.06 -12.18 25.44
CA LEU A 399 -6.61 -10.86 25.01
C LEU A 399 -7.82 -9.92 24.85
N MET A 400 -7.56 -8.61 24.73
CA MET A 400 -8.61 -7.59 24.50
C MET A 400 -9.41 -7.81 23.21
N ASP A 401 -8.85 -8.50 22.22
CA ASP A 401 -9.55 -8.87 20.98
C ASP A 401 -10.40 -10.15 21.11
N GLY A 402 -10.43 -10.76 22.29
CA GLY A 402 -11.17 -11.99 22.60
C GLY A 402 -10.40 -13.28 22.31
N THR A 403 -9.15 -13.21 21.85
CA THR A 403 -8.31 -14.40 21.64
C THR A 403 -8.12 -15.15 22.97
N PRO A 404 -8.52 -16.43 23.06
CA PRO A 404 -8.36 -17.20 24.30
C PRO A 404 -6.89 -17.51 24.57
N ILE A 405 -6.49 -17.35 25.82
CA ILE A 405 -5.14 -17.67 26.30
C ILE A 405 -5.19 -18.96 27.10
N ASP A 406 -5.98 -18.97 28.17
CA ASP A 406 -6.08 -20.10 29.09
C ASP A 406 -7.39 -20.07 29.89
N SER A 407 -7.86 -21.22 30.36
CA SER A 407 -9.04 -21.29 31.22
C SER A 407 -9.00 -22.49 32.14
N THR A 408 -9.36 -22.28 33.40
CA THR A 408 -9.48 -23.37 34.39
C THR A 408 -10.59 -24.35 34.07
N TYR A 409 -11.61 -23.92 33.32
CA TYR A 409 -12.68 -24.78 32.83
C TYR A 409 -12.16 -25.86 31.88
N SER A 410 -11.11 -25.58 31.11
CA SER A 410 -10.48 -26.55 30.20
C SER A 410 -9.83 -27.73 30.94
N TYR A 411 -9.42 -27.53 32.20
CA TYR A 411 -8.77 -28.56 33.02
C TYR A 411 -9.74 -29.21 34.03
N GLY A 412 -10.97 -28.73 34.14
CA GLY A 412 -11.98 -29.25 35.07
C GLY A 412 -11.64 -29.11 36.56
N LYS A 413 -10.74 -28.19 36.92
CA LYS A 413 -10.31 -27.94 38.31
C LYS A 413 -10.20 -26.44 38.59
N THR A 414 -10.39 -26.03 39.84
CA THR A 414 -10.16 -24.65 40.27
C THR A 414 -8.67 -24.32 40.30
N TYR A 415 -8.34 -23.04 40.15
CA TYR A 415 -7.02 -22.53 40.48
C TYR A 415 -6.99 -22.15 41.96
N ASN A 416 -5.94 -22.58 42.66
CA ASN A 416 -5.86 -22.48 44.12
C ASN A 416 -4.61 -21.71 44.51
N ILE A 417 -4.76 -20.63 45.27
CA ILE A 417 -3.63 -19.78 45.69
C ILE A 417 -3.82 -19.27 47.12
N VAL A 418 -2.71 -18.81 47.71
CA VAL A 418 -2.73 -17.96 48.91
C VAL A 418 -2.64 -16.50 48.46
N LEU A 419 -3.70 -15.73 48.69
CA LEU A 419 -3.78 -14.35 48.25
C LEU A 419 -2.71 -13.49 48.93
N GLY A 420 -1.93 -12.75 48.16
CA GLY A 420 -0.80 -11.95 48.65
C GLY A 420 0.53 -12.72 48.77
N ALA A 421 0.58 -13.99 48.36
CA ALA A 421 1.83 -14.78 48.32
C ALA A 421 2.60 -14.64 47.00
N ASN A 422 2.17 -13.76 46.08
CA ASN A 422 2.77 -13.54 44.76
C ASN A 422 2.77 -14.81 43.89
N GLN A 423 1.68 -15.59 43.97
CA GLN A 423 1.52 -16.82 43.17
C GLN A 423 0.86 -16.55 41.82
N VAL A 424 0.28 -15.37 41.63
CA VAL A 424 -0.30 -14.88 40.39
C VAL A 424 0.25 -13.50 40.05
N VAL A 425 -0.06 -13.00 38.85
CA VAL A 425 0.39 -11.68 38.42
C VAL A 425 -0.17 -10.57 39.34
N PRO A 426 0.55 -9.47 39.56
CA PRO A 426 0.14 -8.40 40.49
C PRO A 426 -1.27 -7.86 40.26
N GLY A 427 -1.72 -7.82 39.01
CA GLY A 427 -3.07 -7.37 38.67
C GLY A 427 -4.16 -8.33 39.16
N MET A 428 -3.89 -9.63 39.14
CA MET A 428 -4.80 -10.66 39.66
C MET A 428 -4.83 -10.65 41.19
N GLU A 429 -3.68 -10.44 41.84
CA GLU A 429 -3.63 -10.24 43.30
C GLU A 429 -4.55 -9.08 43.73
N THR A 430 -4.60 -8.01 42.95
CA THR A 430 -5.48 -6.86 43.20
C THR A 430 -6.93 -7.17 42.84
N GLY A 431 -7.18 -7.81 41.71
CA GLY A 431 -8.52 -8.14 41.22
C GLY A 431 -9.29 -9.13 42.09
N LEU A 432 -8.57 -10.02 42.80
CA LEU A 432 -9.15 -11.04 43.68
C LEU A 432 -9.32 -10.58 45.13
N LEU A 433 -8.85 -9.39 45.51
CA LEU A 433 -9.07 -8.82 46.85
C LEU A 433 -10.51 -8.34 47.04
N ASP A 434 -11.02 -8.41 48.26
CA ASP A 434 -12.35 -7.95 48.63
C ASP A 434 -13.50 -8.62 47.85
N MET A 435 -13.29 -9.85 47.38
CA MET A 435 -14.24 -10.65 46.60
C MET A 435 -15.02 -11.62 47.50
N CYS A 436 -16.30 -11.82 47.20
CA CYS A 436 -17.19 -12.72 47.92
C CYS A 436 -17.32 -14.06 47.16
N VAL A 437 -17.56 -15.16 47.87
CA VAL A 437 -17.79 -16.47 47.23
C VAL A 437 -19.05 -16.41 46.37
N GLY A 438 -18.96 -16.91 45.13
CA GLY A 438 -20.00 -16.82 44.11
C GLY A 438 -19.98 -15.52 43.28
N GLU A 439 -19.20 -14.51 43.69
CA GLU A 439 -19.04 -13.28 42.91
C GLU A 439 -18.30 -13.58 41.59
N LYS A 440 -18.65 -12.85 40.53
CA LYS A 440 -17.89 -12.84 39.27
C LYS A 440 -17.39 -11.45 38.94
N ARG A 441 -16.16 -11.39 38.43
CA ARG A 441 -15.52 -10.14 38.01
C ARG A 441 -14.93 -10.25 36.63
N HIS A 442 -15.00 -9.15 35.90
CA HIS A 442 -14.26 -8.89 34.68
C HIS A 442 -13.09 -7.96 35.02
N LEU A 443 -11.87 -8.45 34.80
CA LEU A 443 -10.63 -7.77 35.13
C LEU A 443 -9.88 -7.40 33.85
N ILE A 444 -9.48 -6.14 33.71
CA ILE A 444 -8.58 -5.69 32.64
C ILE A 444 -7.24 -5.33 33.28
N ILE A 445 -6.21 -6.10 32.95
CA ILE A 445 -4.88 -6.01 33.59
C ILE A 445 -3.87 -5.49 32.57
N PRO A 446 -3.29 -4.29 32.77
CA PRO A 446 -2.25 -3.78 31.91
C PRO A 446 -0.94 -4.57 32.08
N PRO A 447 -0.06 -4.60 31.06
CA PRO A 447 1.09 -5.50 31.03
C PRO A 447 2.08 -5.31 32.18
N HIS A 448 2.29 -4.09 32.71
CA HIS A 448 3.18 -3.87 33.86
C HIS A 448 2.66 -4.49 35.17
N LEU A 449 1.39 -4.88 35.21
CA LEU A 449 0.77 -5.65 36.29
C LEU A 449 0.54 -7.13 35.89
N ALA A 450 1.03 -7.55 34.72
CA ALA A 450 0.95 -8.90 34.16
C ALA A 450 2.36 -9.40 33.75
N TYR A 451 2.55 -9.82 32.49
CA TYR A 451 3.80 -10.39 31.97
C TYR A 451 4.76 -9.36 31.35
N GLY A 452 4.43 -8.07 31.44
CA GLY A 452 5.27 -6.95 30.99
C GLY A 452 5.54 -6.94 29.49
N GLU A 453 6.58 -6.20 29.10
CA GLU A 453 7.01 -6.06 27.70
C GLU A 453 7.51 -7.38 27.09
N ARG A 454 7.96 -8.32 27.93
CA ARG A 454 8.49 -9.61 27.46
C ARG A 454 7.38 -10.59 27.09
N GLY A 455 6.23 -10.54 27.77
CA GLY A 455 5.17 -11.54 27.58
C GLY A 455 5.63 -12.96 27.95
N VAL A 456 4.94 -13.95 27.41
CA VAL A 456 5.23 -15.38 27.52
C VAL A 456 5.27 -15.96 26.10
N THR A 457 6.43 -16.49 25.70
CA THR A 457 6.66 -17.02 24.36
C THR A 457 5.61 -18.07 23.97
N GLY A 458 4.86 -17.80 22.91
CA GLY A 458 3.86 -18.73 22.37
C GLY A 458 2.48 -18.65 23.02
N GLU A 459 2.33 -17.88 24.10
CA GLU A 459 1.06 -17.78 24.85
C GLU A 459 0.59 -16.32 24.99
N VAL A 460 1.43 -15.46 25.56
CA VAL A 460 1.10 -14.05 25.84
C VAL A 460 2.04 -13.14 25.07
N PRO A 461 1.55 -12.36 24.10
CA PRO A 461 2.38 -11.38 23.41
C PRO A 461 2.92 -10.31 24.38
N GLY A 462 4.12 -9.79 24.10
CA GLY A 462 4.71 -8.69 24.86
C GLY A 462 3.80 -7.46 24.91
N SER A 463 3.79 -6.77 26.06
CA SER A 463 2.97 -5.57 26.30
C SER A 463 1.46 -5.76 26.10
N ALA A 464 0.96 -6.99 26.16
CA ALA A 464 -0.46 -7.28 26.04
C ALA A 464 -1.26 -6.84 27.27
N VAL A 465 -2.43 -6.27 27.00
CA VAL A 465 -3.47 -6.10 28.02
C VAL A 465 -4.23 -7.41 28.13
N LEU A 466 -4.32 -7.94 29.35
CA LEU A 466 -5.00 -9.21 29.62
C LEU A 466 -6.41 -8.96 30.17
N VAL A 467 -7.34 -9.82 29.76
CA VAL A 467 -8.71 -9.82 30.23
C VAL A 467 -8.94 -11.12 30.98
N PHE A 468 -9.43 -11.03 32.23
CA PHE A 468 -9.80 -12.19 33.02
C PHE A 468 -11.26 -12.08 33.47
N ASP A 469 -12.07 -13.06 33.10
CA ASP A 469 -13.35 -13.33 33.75
C ASP A 469 -13.12 -14.32 34.88
N VAL A 470 -13.30 -13.89 36.12
CA VAL A 470 -13.04 -14.71 37.33
C VAL A 470 -14.31 -14.97 38.10
N GLU A 471 -14.39 -16.15 38.72
CA GLU A 471 -15.47 -16.56 39.62
C GLU A 471 -14.86 -17.15 40.90
N LEU A 472 -15.17 -16.57 42.05
CA LEU A 472 -14.66 -17.07 43.32
C LEU A 472 -15.51 -18.25 43.80
N ILE A 473 -14.90 -19.41 44.01
CA ILE A 473 -15.61 -20.64 44.37
C ILE A 473 -15.53 -20.91 45.87
N ASN A 474 -14.39 -20.60 46.50
CA ASN A 474 -14.20 -20.83 47.93
C ASN A 474 -13.13 -19.89 48.50
N VAL A 475 -13.32 -19.49 49.77
CA VAL A 475 -12.32 -18.82 50.60
C VAL A 475 -12.18 -19.55 51.93
N GLU A 476 -10.95 -19.95 52.24
CA GLU A 476 -10.55 -20.50 53.53
C GLU A 476 -9.62 -19.49 54.21
N GLU A 477 -9.92 -19.11 55.45
CA GLU A 477 -9.11 -18.13 56.18
C GLU A 477 -7.78 -18.77 56.58
N GLY A 478 -6.67 -18.20 56.09
CA GLY A 478 -5.35 -18.80 56.26
C GLY A 478 -5.10 -20.01 55.36
N LEU A 479 -4.05 -20.77 55.68
CA LEU A 479 -3.72 -22.01 54.97
C LEU A 479 -4.61 -23.16 55.49
N PRO A 480 -5.21 -23.99 54.62
CA PRO A 480 -5.99 -25.16 55.03
C PRO A 480 -5.16 -26.10 55.92
N GLU A 481 -5.82 -26.77 56.87
CA GLU A 481 -5.19 -27.83 57.67
C GLU A 481 -4.61 -28.92 56.73
N GLY A 482 -3.28 -28.94 56.60
CA GLY A 482 -2.56 -29.86 55.72
C GLY A 482 -1.35 -29.26 54.99
N TYR A 483 -1.27 -27.93 54.80
CA TYR A 483 -0.09 -27.26 54.24
C TYR A 483 0.81 -26.73 55.37
N MET A 484 1.63 -27.60 55.94
CA MET A 484 2.37 -27.29 57.18
C MET A 484 3.85 -26.90 57.00
N PHE A 485 4.43 -27.10 55.81
CA PHE A 485 5.81 -26.74 55.50
C PHE A 485 5.98 -26.37 54.02
N ILE A 486 6.73 -25.29 53.74
CA ILE A 486 7.04 -24.81 52.39
C ILE A 486 8.56 -24.77 52.22
N TRP A 487 9.06 -25.35 51.12
CA TRP A 487 10.45 -25.19 50.69
C TRP A 487 10.65 -23.82 50.04
N ASN A 488 11.68 -23.10 50.47
CA ASN A 488 12.06 -21.80 49.89
C ASN A 488 13.12 -21.96 48.77
N GLN A 489 13.65 -23.17 48.58
CA GLN A 489 14.68 -23.52 47.60
C GLN A 489 14.43 -24.94 47.08
N ASP A 490 15.13 -25.33 46.01
CA ASP A 490 15.08 -26.68 45.47
C ASP A 490 15.48 -27.72 46.52
N VAL A 491 14.74 -28.83 46.56
CA VAL A 491 14.95 -29.94 47.49
C VAL A 491 16.14 -30.77 47.04
N SER A 492 17.04 -31.13 47.96
CA SER A 492 18.19 -31.98 47.67
C SER A 492 17.74 -33.34 47.11
N PRO A 493 18.37 -33.85 46.02
CA PRO A 493 18.06 -35.17 45.49
C PRO A 493 18.46 -36.30 46.47
N ASP A 494 19.35 -36.02 47.41
CA ASP A 494 19.87 -36.96 48.41
C ASP A 494 19.23 -36.74 49.80
N LEU A 495 18.01 -36.17 49.82
CA LEU A 495 17.29 -35.75 51.04
C LEU A 495 17.24 -36.84 52.14
N PHE A 496 17.02 -38.11 51.78
CA PHE A 496 16.99 -39.22 52.73
C PHE A 496 18.34 -39.39 53.46
N SER A 497 19.43 -39.40 52.70
CA SER A 497 20.80 -39.55 53.21
C SER A 497 21.23 -38.35 54.07
N GLU A 498 20.67 -37.16 53.82
CA GLU A 498 20.94 -35.99 54.67
C GLU A 498 20.16 -36.01 56.01
N MET A 499 19.07 -36.79 56.06
CA MET A 499 18.21 -36.94 57.24
C MET A 499 18.69 -38.07 58.15
N ASP A 500 19.07 -39.21 57.58
CA ASP A 500 19.64 -40.38 58.27
C ASP A 500 21.10 -40.08 58.70
N LYS A 501 21.27 -39.49 59.88
CA LYS A 501 22.58 -39.00 60.33
C LYS A 501 23.48 -40.12 60.85
N ASP A 502 22.88 -41.21 61.31
CA ASP A 502 23.60 -42.36 61.83
C ASP A 502 23.80 -43.48 60.78
N ASP A 503 23.35 -43.24 59.53
CA ASP A 503 23.51 -44.10 58.35
C ASP A 503 22.95 -45.52 58.59
N ASN A 504 21.87 -45.60 59.37
CA ASN A 504 21.23 -46.86 59.75
C ASN A 504 20.13 -47.30 58.75
N LYS A 505 19.87 -46.49 57.73
CA LYS A 505 18.83 -46.61 56.69
C LYS A 505 17.39 -46.42 57.18
N LEU A 506 17.21 -45.81 58.33
CA LEU A 506 15.93 -45.56 58.98
C LEU A 506 15.95 -44.15 59.57
N VAL A 507 15.05 -43.28 59.13
CA VAL A 507 14.92 -41.96 59.74
C VAL A 507 13.98 -42.06 60.93
N GLU A 508 14.51 -41.80 62.13
CA GLU A 508 13.72 -41.73 63.37
C GLU A 508 13.06 -40.34 63.56
N PRO A 509 11.99 -40.22 64.39
CA PRO A 509 11.29 -38.95 64.60
C PRO A 509 12.21 -37.78 65.01
N SER A 510 13.24 -38.07 65.80
CA SER A 510 14.23 -37.08 66.22
C SER A 510 15.09 -36.58 65.07
N GLU A 511 15.49 -37.47 64.16
CA GLU A 511 16.31 -37.11 63.00
C GLU A 511 15.51 -36.29 61.99
N PHE A 512 14.26 -36.70 61.76
CA PHE A 512 13.31 -35.95 60.95
C PHE A 512 13.09 -34.54 61.52
N THR A 513 12.87 -34.45 62.84
CA THR A 513 12.66 -33.17 63.53
C THR A 513 13.87 -32.26 63.44
N ASP A 514 15.04 -32.78 63.75
CA ASP A 514 16.30 -32.03 63.66
C ASP A 514 16.54 -31.51 62.25
N TYR A 515 16.25 -32.33 61.24
CA TYR A 515 16.43 -31.95 59.85
C TYR A 515 15.49 -30.81 59.46
N ILE A 516 14.18 -30.94 59.72
CA ILE A 516 13.21 -29.90 59.36
C ILE A 516 13.48 -28.59 60.12
N MET A 517 13.78 -28.67 61.42
CA MET A 517 14.17 -27.48 62.21
C MET A 517 15.44 -26.82 61.67
N ARG A 518 16.41 -27.61 61.20
CA ARG A 518 17.61 -27.09 60.56
C ARG A 518 17.29 -26.35 59.27
N GLN A 519 16.45 -26.90 58.39
CA GLN A 519 16.02 -26.22 57.15
C GLN A 519 15.32 -24.88 57.45
N VAL A 520 14.53 -24.82 58.52
CA VAL A 520 13.88 -23.59 58.96
C VAL A 520 14.88 -22.56 59.47
N SER A 521 15.85 -23.01 60.29
CA SER A 521 16.91 -22.12 60.83
C SER A 521 17.85 -21.59 59.75
N GLU A 522 18.09 -22.38 58.71
CA GLU A 522 18.90 -22.00 57.54
C GLU A 522 18.11 -21.17 56.51
N GLY A 523 16.81 -20.95 56.73
CA GLY A 523 15.92 -20.19 55.83
C GLY A 523 15.53 -20.93 54.54
N LYS A 524 15.91 -22.21 54.41
CA LYS A 524 15.63 -23.08 53.26
C LYS A 524 14.22 -23.65 53.26
N GLY A 525 13.56 -23.64 54.42
CA GLY A 525 12.15 -23.98 54.56
C GLY A 525 11.45 -23.05 55.54
N ARG A 526 10.12 -23.05 55.52
CA ARG A 526 9.30 -22.27 56.45
C ARG A 526 8.15 -23.12 56.97
N LEU A 527 8.06 -23.19 58.30
CA LEU A 527 6.91 -23.76 59.00
C LEU A 527 5.78 -22.74 59.08
N ALA A 528 4.54 -23.23 59.14
CA ALA A 528 3.36 -22.39 59.30
C ALA A 528 3.47 -21.53 60.60
N PRO A 529 3.43 -20.19 60.50
CA PRO A 529 3.49 -19.33 61.69
C PRO A 529 2.21 -19.47 62.53
N GLY A 530 2.36 -19.47 63.86
CA GLY A 530 1.23 -19.53 64.80
C GLY A 530 0.82 -20.93 65.27
N PHE A 531 1.50 -21.97 64.81
CA PHE A 531 1.33 -23.36 65.26
C PHE A 531 2.56 -23.83 66.04
N ASP A 532 2.38 -24.87 66.86
CA ASP A 532 3.50 -25.53 67.54
C ASP A 532 4.40 -26.23 66.50
N PRO A 533 5.67 -25.81 66.34
CA PRO A 533 6.59 -26.39 65.38
C PRO A 533 6.75 -27.90 65.54
N HIS A 534 6.71 -28.42 66.77
CA HIS A 534 6.90 -29.86 67.00
C HIS A 534 5.71 -30.67 66.54
N ARG A 535 4.48 -30.19 66.77
CA ARG A 535 3.26 -30.84 66.27
C ARG A 535 3.18 -30.87 64.74
N ILE A 536 3.65 -29.81 64.09
CA ILE A 536 3.75 -29.78 62.62
C ILE A 536 4.68 -30.89 62.14
N ILE A 537 5.87 -30.95 62.71
CA ILE A 537 6.90 -31.90 62.31
C ILE A 537 6.48 -33.34 62.60
N ASP A 538 5.84 -33.59 63.75
CA ASP A 538 5.28 -34.90 64.10
C ASP A 538 4.25 -35.34 63.05
N ASN A 539 3.34 -34.46 62.65
CA ASN A 539 2.36 -34.77 61.60
C ASN A 539 3.03 -35.01 60.24
N MET A 540 4.09 -34.28 59.90
CA MET A 540 4.87 -34.51 58.68
C MET A 540 5.54 -35.89 58.72
N PHE A 541 6.09 -36.29 59.86
CA PHE A 541 6.69 -37.61 60.07
C PHE A 541 5.67 -38.73 59.90
N PHE A 542 4.52 -38.65 60.59
CA PHE A 542 3.48 -39.68 60.52
C PHE A 542 2.86 -39.83 59.13
N ASN A 543 2.79 -38.76 58.34
CA ASN A 543 2.34 -38.85 56.95
C ASN A 543 3.35 -39.56 56.03
N GLN A 544 4.63 -39.53 56.39
CA GLN A 544 5.71 -40.16 55.64
C GLN A 544 5.94 -41.62 56.07
N ASP A 545 5.71 -41.96 57.34
CA ASP A 545 5.66 -43.33 57.88
C ASP A 545 4.38 -44.05 57.40
N ARG A 546 4.43 -44.59 56.18
CA ARG A 546 3.26 -45.19 55.51
C ARG A 546 2.83 -46.52 56.14
N ASN A 547 3.78 -47.26 56.71
CA ASN A 547 3.53 -48.57 57.28
C ASN A 547 3.18 -48.49 58.78
N GLY A 548 3.41 -47.34 59.43
CA GLY A 548 3.07 -47.05 60.82
C GLY A 548 3.99 -47.73 61.84
N ASP A 549 5.21 -48.10 61.46
CA ASP A 549 6.18 -48.77 62.32
C ASP A 549 7.03 -47.82 63.17
N GLY A 550 6.82 -46.50 63.02
CA GLY A 550 7.50 -45.45 63.75
C GLY A 550 8.87 -45.07 63.18
N LYS A 551 9.21 -45.54 61.98
CA LYS A 551 10.46 -45.23 61.26
C LYS A 551 10.16 -44.99 59.78
N ILE A 552 10.98 -44.15 59.14
CA ILE A 552 10.83 -43.90 57.70
C ILE A 552 11.98 -44.55 56.94
N THR A 553 11.65 -45.41 55.99
CA THR A 553 12.61 -46.04 55.07
C THR A 553 12.78 -45.22 53.78
N GLU A 554 13.88 -45.46 53.05
CA GLU A 554 14.12 -44.82 51.75
C GLU A 554 12.98 -45.09 50.74
N ALA A 555 12.36 -46.27 50.84
CA ALA A 555 11.23 -46.65 49.98
C ALA A 555 9.97 -45.82 50.29
N GLU A 556 9.70 -45.56 51.56
CA GLU A 556 8.59 -44.71 51.98
C GLU A 556 8.78 -43.25 51.58
N PHE A 557 10.04 -42.82 51.45
CA PHE A 557 10.43 -41.48 51.04
C PHE A 557 10.14 -41.17 49.56
N LYS A 558 10.04 -42.19 48.69
CA LYS A 558 9.74 -42.01 47.25
C LYS A 558 8.26 -41.70 47.01
N LEU A 559 7.96 -40.79 46.09
CA LEU A 559 6.59 -40.45 45.70
C LEU A 559 5.90 -41.68 45.10
N LYS A 560 4.59 -41.86 45.36
CA LYS A 560 3.77 -42.94 44.75
C LYS A 560 3.81 -42.99 43.21
N ALA A 561 4.27 -41.93 42.55
CA ALA A 561 4.41 -41.86 41.10
C ALA A 561 5.70 -42.50 40.56
N ASP A 562 6.70 -42.73 41.42
CA ASP A 562 8.01 -43.30 41.05
C ASP A 562 8.13 -44.79 41.41
N GLU A 563 7.07 -45.40 41.95
CA GLU A 563 6.94 -46.86 42.08
C GLU A 563 6.48 -47.44 40.74
N SER A 564 7.41 -47.93 39.94
CA SER A 564 7.14 -48.65 38.70
C SER A 564 6.29 -49.90 38.96
N ALA A 565 4.99 -49.79 38.71
CA ALA A 565 4.15 -50.95 38.46
C ALA A 565 4.51 -51.52 37.08
N ALA A 566 5.15 -52.67 37.08
CA ALA A 566 5.25 -53.55 35.93
C ALA A 566 3.87 -54.17 35.60
N HIS A 567 3.65 -54.45 34.30
CA HIS A 567 2.50 -55.12 33.67
C HIS A 567 1.18 -54.30 33.61
N ASP A 568 0.41 -54.25 32.51
CA ASP A 568 0.43 -54.95 31.22
C ASP A 568 -0.39 -54.13 30.20
N GLU A 569 -0.17 -54.42 28.91
CA GLU A 569 -0.92 -53.91 27.75
C GLU A 569 -2.45 -54.06 27.90
N LEU A 570 -3.20 -52.99 27.62
CA LEU A 570 -4.23 -52.89 26.55
C LEU A 570 -4.97 -51.54 26.59
#